data_AF-A0AAD6V210-F1
#
_entry.id   AF-A0AAD6V210-F1
#
_cell.length_a   1.000
_cell.length_b   1.000
_cell.length_c   1.000
_cell.angle_alpha   90.00
_cell.angle_beta   90.00
_cell.angle_gamma   90.00
#
_symmetry.space_group_name_H-M   'P 1'
#
loop_
_entity.id
_entity.type
_entity.pdbx_description
1 polymer ?
#
loop_
_entity_poly.entity_id
_entity_poly.type
_entity_poly.pdbx_seq_one_letter_code
_entity_poly.pdbx_strand_id
1 'polypeptide(L)'
;MRSAAVLADEAGFVRAPPPPGREYTLEDRRAIAGYFLRLYCATRRSDAERDRTEYIWLDEFCLSDDSLAQDKHALEAQRNVELGRLPDIFGSAAQTVVFCHEEGCDHTRLTCIWGQRLFTIPEILHAQTVLRLTRRREGDVLNAYILPTSGRDFRKAMQLDAAKNNKWHLYAIFQHTVNAGAVPWQVAIHALVVEAIRRDEAGGFLEHKFLGKALNGLLPRRARLQDLGNSGWADLSWLLELNQGFYNAVSLASVCSIAEGDSASWLGKPIDPTAGNERLEPVATAFPISTSETETDPVLAIIGAETLGLRQKRLKRDAWGLYNNKEMRNLKILAQAIAASLVIISIGVLIAGVVQAGIALYVLTSVFYCILELLVGTMYLDRNGWVFLEDEVWGDELESKLGEQDNNLRKLTYWGVSSLRGHSIS
;
A
#
# COMPACT_ATOMS: atom_id res chain seq x y z
N MET A 1 -18.58 5.51 15.26
CA MET A 1 -18.80 6.13 16.59
C MET A 1 -18.59 7.64 16.64
N ARG A 2 -17.41 8.21 16.36
CA ARG A 2 -17.17 9.68 16.48
C ARG A 2 -18.25 10.56 15.84
N SER A 3 -18.64 10.30 14.59
CA SER A 3 -19.70 11.07 13.92
C SER A 3 -21.07 10.95 14.59
N ALA A 4 -21.41 9.78 15.14
CA ALA A 4 -22.66 9.59 15.87
C ALA A 4 -22.62 10.25 17.25
N ALA A 5 -21.44 10.33 17.89
CA ALA A 5 -21.27 11.03 19.17
C ALA A 5 -21.53 12.54 19.01
N VAL A 6 -21.06 13.16 17.92
CA VAL A 6 -21.37 14.56 17.60
C VAL A 6 -22.88 14.80 17.48
N LEU A 7 -23.62 13.89 16.82
CA LEU A 7 -25.08 13.98 16.76
C LEU A 7 -25.73 13.89 18.15
N ALA A 8 -25.22 13.02 19.01
CA ALA A 8 -25.73 12.88 20.36
C ALA A 8 -25.47 14.15 21.18
N ASP A 9 -24.27 14.72 21.09
CA ASP A 9 -23.91 15.97 21.77
C ASP A 9 -24.79 17.15 21.29
N GLU A 10 -25.03 17.28 19.98
CA GLU A 10 -25.95 18.28 19.41
C GLU A 10 -27.39 18.12 19.89
N ALA A 11 -27.81 16.88 20.17
CA ALA A 11 -29.12 16.57 20.74
C ALA A 11 -29.18 16.75 22.28
N GLY A 12 -28.11 17.23 22.91
CA GLY A 12 -28.03 17.47 24.35
C GLY A 12 -27.80 16.21 25.18
N PHE A 13 -27.21 15.16 24.61
CA PHE A 13 -26.87 13.94 25.35
C PHE A 13 -25.78 14.22 26.39
N VAL A 14 -26.05 13.84 27.64
CA VAL A 14 -25.08 13.92 28.75
C VAL A 14 -24.49 12.55 28.98
N ARG A 15 -23.17 12.44 28.90
CA ARG A 15 -22.41 11.19 28.98
C ARG A 15 -22.23 10.74 30.44
N ALA A 16 -22.26 9.43 30.68
CA ALA A 16 -21.85 8.86 31.96
C ALA A 16 -20.31 8.96 32.14
N PRO A 17 -19.78 8.98 33.38
CA PRO A 17 -18.34 8.91 33.59
C PRO A 17 -17.78 7.60 33.00
N PRO A 18 -16.77 7.67 32.11
CA PRO A 18 -16.30 6.49 31.41
C PRO A 18 -15.48 5.57 32.33
N PRO A 19 -15.51 4.24 32.10
CA PRO A 19 -14.65 3.31 32.82
C PRO A 19 -13.18 3.46 32.37
N PRO A 20 -12.20 3.05 33.21
CA PRO A 20 -10.78 3.20 32.88
C PRO A 20 -10.42 2.48 31.57
N GLY A 21 -9.79 3.22 30.65
CA GLY A 21 -9.34 2.72 29.35
C GLY A 21 -10.39 2.66 28.24
N ARG A 22 -11.60 3.23 28.43
CA ARG A 22 -12.61 3.38 27.37
C ARG A 22 -13.17 4.79 27.35
N GLU A 23 -13.60 5.27 26.18
CA GLU A 23 -14.20 6.59 26.02
C GLU A 23 -15.72 6.59 26.31
N TYR A 24 -16.40 5.44 26.13
CA TYR A 24 -17.85 5.31 26.26
C TYR A 24 -18.24 4.01 27.00
N THR A 25 -19.27 4.07 27.85
CA THR A 25 -19.92 2.86 28.41
C THR A 25 -20.76 2.14 27.34
N LEU A 26 -21.21 0.90 27.59
CA LEU A 26 -22.14 0.22 26.67
C LEU A 26 -23.46 1.02 26.51
N GLU A 27 -23.97 1.58 27.60
CA GLU A 27 -25.18 2.39 27.60
C GLU A 27 -24.99 3.67 26.77
N ASP A 28 -23.86 4.38 26.93
CA ASP A 28 -23.53 5.54 26.09
C ASP A 28 -23.47 5.15 24.61
N ARG A 29 -22.83 4.03 24.29
CA ARG A 29 -22.69 3.59 22.89
C ARG A 29 -24.05 3.25 22.28
N ARG A 30 -24.93 2.57 23.01
CA ARG A 30 -26.32 2.30 22.60
C ARG A 30 -27.15 3.57 22.46
N ALA A 31 -27.00 4.53 23.37
CA ALA A 31 -27.67 5.82 23.27
C ALA A 31 -27.24 6.58 22.01
N ILE A 32 -25.93 6.66 21.76
CA ILE A 32 -25.32 7.27 20.57
C ILE A 32 -25.84 6.60 19.29
N ALA A 33 -25.81 5.27 19.25
CA ALA A 33 -26.40 4.46 18.19
C ALA A 33 -27.89 4.76 17.96
N GLY A 34 -28.66 4.92 19.05
CA GLY A 34 -30.07 5.29 19.01
C GLY A 34 -30.33 6.69 18.45
N TYR A 35 -29.44 7.67 18.68
CA TYR A 35 -29.53 8.98 18.01
C TYR A 35 -29.34 8.87 16.51
N PHE A 36 -28.37 8.07 16.05
CA PHE A 36 -28.18 7.83 14.62
C PHE A 36 -29.39 7.14 13.99
N LEU A 37 -29.96 6.12 14.65
CA LEU A 37 -31.17 5.44 14.18
C LEU A 37 -32.37 6.41 14.08
N ARG A 38 -32.55 7.30 15.07
CA ARG A 38 -33.59 8.33 15.03
C ARG A 38 -33.40 9.30 13.87
N LEU A 39 -32.17 9.72 13.60
CA LEU A 39 -31.85 10.57 12.46
C LEU A 39 -32.17 9.87 11.13
N TYR A 40 -31.77 8.61 10.99
CA TYR A 40 -32.10 7.79 9.82
C TYR A 40 -33.62 7.72 9.62
N CYS A 41 -34.37 7.35 10.66
CA CYS A 41 -35.83 7.25 10.60
C CYS A 41 -36.50 8.59 10.25
N ALA A 42 -36.04 9.70 10.84
CA ALA A 42 -36.56 11.03 10.55
C ALA A 42 -36.33 11.43 9.08
N THR A 43 -35.14 11.13 8.56
CA THR A 43 -34.76 11.45 7.18
C THR A 43 -35.42 10.51 6.17
N ARG A 44 -35.72 9.26 6.56
CA ARG A 44 -36.40 8.30 5.69
C ARG A 44 -37.89 8.59 5.59
N ARG A 45 -38.52 9.13 6.64
CA ARG A 45 -39.94 9.49 6.69
C ARG A 45 -40.32 10.65 5.78
N SER A 46 -39.39 11.53 5.44
CA SER A 46 -39.65 12.64 4.50
C SER A 46 -39.64 12.19 3.02
N ASP A 47 -39.20 10.96 2.74
CA ASP A 47 -39.22 10.34 1.41
C ASP A 47 -40.59 9.67 1.22
N ALA A 48 -41.43 10.24 0.35
CA ALA A 48 -42.90 10.11 0.33
C ALA A 48 -43.50 8.72 -0.01
N GLU A 49 -42.73 7.62 0.07
CA GLU A 49 -43.21 6.27 -0.28
C GLU A 49 -43.07 5.23 0.85
N ARG A 50 -44.26 4.83 1.33
CA ARG A 50 -44.71 3.49 1.74
C ARG A 50 -44.43 3.02 3.16
N ASP A 51 -45.53 2.61 3.78
CA ASP A 51 -45.65 1.66 4.87
C ASP A 51 -44.83 0.39 4.56
N ARG A 52 -43.60 0.34 5.08
CA ARG A 52 -42.68 -0.77 4.87
C ARG A 52 -41.92 -1.09 6.15
N THR A 53 -41.68 -2.36 6.37
CA THR A 53 -40.85 -2.84 7.48
C THR A 53 -39.41 -2.98 6.98
N GLU A 54 -38.48 -2.29 7.63
CA GLU A 54 -37.04 -2.43 7.39
C GLU A 54 -36.40 -3.16 8.58
N TYR A 55 -35.53 -4.12 8.29
CA TYR A 55 -34.70 -4.78 9.30
C TYR A 55 -33.32 -4.13 9.27
N ILE A 56 -33.02 -3.36 10.32
CA ILE A 56 -31.79 -2.58 10.42
C ILE A 56 -30.84 -3.31 11.36
N TRP A 57 -29.67 -3.66 10.85
CA TRP A 57 -28.58 -4.11 11.68
C TRP A 57 -27.77 -2.90 12.15
N LEU A 58 -27.46 -2.85 13.43
CA LEU A 58 -26.60 -1.82 14.02
C LEU A 58 -25.85 -2.42 15.21
N ASP A 59 -24.52 -2.33 15.16
CA ASP A 59 -23.58 -2.96 16.10
C ASP A 59 -24.00 -2.87 17.58
N GLU A 60 -24.24 -1.67 18.07
CA GLU A 60 -24.49 -1.47 19.51
C GLU A 60 -25.81 -2.08 20.02
N PHE A 61 -26.75 -2.41 19.12
CA PHE A 61 -28.03 -3.06 19.46
C PHE A 61 -28.00 -4.59 19.32
N CYS A 62 -26.94 -5.16 18.77
CA CYS A 62 -26.82 -6.61 18.55
C CYS A 62 -25.97 -7.32 19.62
N LEU A 63 -25.43 -6.59 20.59
CA LEU A 63 -24.79 -7.15 21.78
C LEU A 63 -25.86 -7.80 22.68
N SER A 64 -25.84 -9.15 22.73
CA SER A 64 -26.81 -9.98 23.42
C SER A 64 -26.54 -10.05 24.93
N ASP A 65 -27.56 -9.64 25.69
CA ASP A 65 -27.76 -9.81 27.12
C ASP A 65 -27.35 -8.59 27.99
N ASP A 66 -28.37 -7.84 28.43
CA ASP A 66 -28.22 -6.70 29.36
C ASP A 66 -27.64 -7.15 30.71
N SER A 67 -27.78 -8.43 31.06
CA SER A 67 -27.20 -9.00 32.28
C SER A 67 -25.67 -9.07 32.24
N LEU A 68 -25.06 -9.03 31.05
CA LEU A 68 -23.60 -9.07 30.85
C LEU A 68 -22.94 -7.68 30.87
N ALA A 69 -23.71 -6.60 31.05
CA ALA A 69 -23.17 -5.25 31.13
C ALA A 69 -22.15 -5.08 32.28
N GLN A 70 -22.21 -5.94 33.30
CA GLN A 70 -21.28 -5.94 34.44
C GLN A 70 -20.04 -6.83 34.22
N ASP A 71 -20.08 -7.82 33.32
CA ASP A 71 -18.93 -8.67 32.99
C ASP A 71 -18.17 -8.13 31.77
N LYS A 72 -17.09 -7.40 32.05
CA LYS A 72 -16.22 -6.80 31.03
C LYS A 72 -15.64 -7.83 30.06
N HIS A 73 -15.30 -9.03 30.54
CA HIS A 73 -14.66 -10.07 29.71
C HIS A 73 -15.68 -10.73 28.78
N ALA A 74 -16.86 -11.06 29.28
CA ALA A 74 -17.93 -11.61 28.47
C ALA A 74 -18.40 -10.62 27.38
N LEU A 75 -18.55 -9.34 27.74
CA LEU A 75 -18.91 -8.29 26.79
C LEU A 75 -17.85 -8.10 25.70
N GLU A 76 -16.57 -8.16 26.07
CA GLU A 76 -15.47 -8.02 25.11
C GLU A 76 -15.38 -9.22 24.16
N ALA A 77 -15.62 -10.44 24.65
CA ALA A 77 -15.68 -11.64 23.82
C ALA A 77 -16.83 -11.57 22.80
N GLN A 78 -18.03 -11.16 23.23
CA GLN A 78 -19.17 -10.99 22.31
C GLN A 78 -18.89 -9.93 21.25
N ARG A 79 -18.40 -8.76 21.67
CA ARG A 79 -18.03 -7.69 20.74
C ARG A 79 -16.99 -8.15 19.73
N ASN A 80 -16.05 -8.98 20.16
CA ASN A 80 -15.01 -9.51 19.28
C ASN A 80 -15.58 -10.44 18.21
N VAL A 81 -16.54 -11.28 18.57
CA VAL A 81 -17.27 -12.13 17.62
C VAL A 81 -18.11 -11.27 16.66
N GLU A 82 -18.81 -10.27 17.18
CA GLU A 82 -19.68 -9.42 16.37
C GLU A 82 -18.91 -8.56 15.37
N LEU A 83 -17.88 -7.84 15.81
CA LEU A 83 -17.05 -7.03 14.93
C LEU A 83 -16.34 -7.89 13.87
N GLY A 84 -16.03 -9.13 14.20
CA GLY A 84 -15.51 -10.09 13.22
C GLY A 84 -16.52 -10.50 12.15
N ARG A 85 -17.84 -10.43 12.43
CA ARG A 85 -18.90 -10.71 11.46
C ARG A 85 -19.22 -9.54 10.53
N LEU A 86 -18.70 -8.33 10.82
CA LEU A 86 -19.01 -7.14 10.04
C LEU A 86 -18.85 -7.32 8.53
N PRO A 87 -17.73 -7.88 8.02
CA PRO A 87 -17.56 -8.07 6.59
C PRO A 87 -18.64 -8.97 5.97
N ASP A 88 -19.10 -10.00 6.69
CA ASP A 88 -20.13 -10.92 6.21
C ASP A 88 -21.53 -10.29 6.25
N ILE A 89 -21.82 -9.52 7.31
CA ILE A 89 -23.08 -8.78 7.48
C ILE A 89 -23.23 -7.76 6.35
N PHE A 90 -22.22 -6.91 6.15
CA PHE A 90 -22.24 -5.90 5.08
C PHE A 90 -22.14 -6.52 3.69
N GLY A 91 -21.44 -7.66 3.56
CA GLY A 91 -21.40 -8.43 2.32
C GLY A 91 -22.77 -8.96 1.88
N SER A 92 -23.67 -9.18 2.84
CA SER A 92 -25.03 -9.70 2.60
C SER A 92 -26.11 -8.63 2.69
N ALA A 93 -25.76 -7.40 3.08
CA ALA A 93 -26.71 -6.32 3.27
C ALA A 93 -27.28 -5.84 1.93
N ALA A 94 -28.61 -5.71 1.85
CA ALA A 94 -29.27 -5.14 0.68
C ALA A 94 -28.90 -3.66 0.48
N GLN A 95 -28.74 -2.93 1.58
CA GLN A 95 -28.41 -1.50 1.59
C GLN A 95 -27.43 -1.22 2.74
N THR A 96 -26.42 -0.41 2.47
CA THR A 96 -25.49 0.10 3.49
C THR A 96 -25.74 1.60 3.68
N VAL A 97 -25.95 2.04 4.92
CA VAL A 97 -26.07 3.47 5.25
C VAL A 97 -24.71 4.00 5.67
N VAL A 98 -24.26 5.08 5.03
CA VAL A 98 -23.01 5.77 5.38
C VAL A 98 -23.30 7.16 5.90
N PHE A 99 -22.58 7.56 6.95
CA PHE A 99 -22.82 8.82 7.65
C PHE A 99 -21.53 9.44 8.20
N CYS A 100 -21.44 10.76 8.02
CA CYS A 100 -20.45 11.64 8.62
C CYS A 100 -21.16 12.91 9.12
N HIS A 101 -20.69 13.46 10.24
CA HIS A 101 -21.25 14.66 10.84
C HIS A 101 -20.88 15.95 10.10
N GLU A 102 -19.89 15.89 9.20
CA GLU A 102 -19.44 17.03 8.40
C GLU A 102 -20.51 17.51 7.41
N GLU A 103 -20.69 18.82 7.36
CA GLU A 103 -21.62 19.48 6.44
C GLU A 103 -21.17 19.27 4.98
N GLY A 104 -22.11 18.87 4.12
CA GLY A 104 -21.88 18.69 2.68
C GLY A 104 -21.02 17.47 2.31
N CYS A 105 -20.67 16.60 3.25
CA CYS A 105 -19.86 15.42 2.96
C CYS A 105 -20.62 14.39 2.11
N ASP A 106 -20.06 14.05 0.95
CA ASP A 106 -20.61 13.05 0.01
C ASP A 106 -20.14 11.62 0.31
N HIS A 107 -19.28 11.46 1.33
CA HIS A 107 -18.63 10.22 1.79
C HIS A 107 -17.75 9.50 0.76
N THR A 108 -17.56 10.08 -0.42
CA THR A 108 -16.73 9.49 -1.49
C THR A 108 -15.29 9.99 -1.47
N ARG A 109 -15.03 11.09 -0.74
CA ARG A 109 -13.70 11.69 -0.62
C ARG A 109 -12.85 11.02 0.44
N LEU A 110 -11.54 10.96 0.19
CA LEU A 110 -10.53 10.46 1.14
C LEU A 110 -10.46 11.26 2.46
N THR A 111 -10.92 12.51 2.44
CA THR A 111 -10.96 13.38 3.63
C THR A 111 -12.13 13.05 4.54
N CYS A 112 -13.07 12.21 4.12
CA CYS A 112 -14.22 11.84 4.94
C CYS A 112 -13.77 11.07 6.18
N ILE A 113 -14.22 11.51 7.36
CA ILE A 113 -13.90 10.88 8.66
C ILE A 113 -14.37 9.41 8.71
N TRP A 114 -15.56 9.13 8.17
CA TRP A 114 -16.04 7.75 8.01
C TRP A 114 -15.11 6.95 7.07
N GLY A 115 -14.61 7.62 6.02
CA GLY A 115 -13.76 7.06 4.99
C GLY A 115 -12.36 6.64 5.44
N GLN A 116 -11.96 6.90 6.69
CA GLN A 116 -10.64 6.57 7.25
C GLN A 116 -10.65 5.40 8.24
N ARG A 117 -11.82 4.86 8.59
CA ARG A 117 -11.94 3.76 9.55
C ARG A 117 -11.44 2.44 8.98
N LEU A 118 -11.05 1.52 9.87
CA LEU A 118 -10.62 0.17 9.50
C LEU A 118 -11.71 -0.59 8.72
N PHE A 119 -12.94 -0.56 9.24
CA PHE A 119 -14.08 -1.30 8.67
C PHE A 119 -14.76 -0.64 7.45
N THR A 120 -14.34 0.54 7.02
CA THR A 120 -14.95 1.24 5.87
C THR A 120 -14.95 0.38 4.61
N ILE A 121 -13.82 -0.25 4.27
CA ILE A 121 -13.73 -1.06 3.04
C ILE A 121 -14.67 -2.27 3.13
N PRO A 122 -14.63 -3.08 4.21
CA PRO A 122 -15.63 -4.13 4.41
C PRO A 122 -17.09 -3.69 4.30
N GLU A 123 -17.43 -2.51 4.82
CA GLU A 123 -18.79 -1.97 4.81
C GLU A 123 -19.35 -1.74 3.40
N ILE A 124 -18.50 -1.38 2.41
CA ILE A 124 -18.96 -0.96 1.07
C ILE A 124 -18.49 -1.84 -0.09
N LEU A 125 -17.52 -2.75 0.14
CA LEU A 125 -16.85 -3.47 -0.94
C LEU A 125 -17.85 -4.24 -1.82
N HIS A 126 -18.82 -4.89 -1.17
CA HIS A 126 -19.86 -5.70 -1.81
C HIS A 126 -21.24 -5.06 -1.75
N ALA A 127 -21.37 -3.84 -1.20
CA ALA A 127 -22.65 -3.16 -1.08
C ALA A 127 -23.30 -2.99 -2.47
N GLN A 128 -24.56 -3.38 -2.57
CA GLN A 128 -25.36 -3.21 -3.79
C GLN A 128 -25.86 -1.77 -3.92
N THR A 129 -26.36 -1.21 -2.82
CA THR A 129 -26.84 0.17 -2.72
C THR A 129 -26.24 0.82 -1.49
N VAL A 130 -25.76 2.05 -1.65
CA VAL A 130 -25.25 2.88 -0.56
C VAL A 130 -26.20 4.05 -0.36
N LEU A 131 -26.79 4.14 0.83
CA LEU A 131 -27.61 5.27 1.25
C LEU A 131 -26.69 6.29 1.93
N ARG A 132 -26.44 7.41 1.24
CA ARG A 132 -25.58 8.47 1.76
C ARG A 132 -26.41 9.42 2.61
N LEU A 133 -26.19 9.40 3.92
CA LEU A 133 -26.82 10.35 4.83
C LEU A 133 -25.91 11.59 4.93
N THR A 134 -26.30 12.67 4.26
CA THR A 134 -25.52 13.92 4.18
C THR A 134 -26.26 15.03 4.91
N ARG A 135 -25.51 15.89 5.60
CA ARG A 135 -26.04 17.07 6.28
C ARG A 135 -25.88 18.30 5.40
N ARG A 136 -26.90 19.14 5.28
CA ARG A 136 -26.84 20.43 4.58
C ARG A 136 -27.56 21.48 5.40
N ARG A 137 -26.97 22.67 5.44
CA ARG A 137 -27.57 23.81 6.10
C ARG A 137 -28.58 24.48 5.18
N GLU A 138 -29.81 24.62 5.65
CA GLU A 138 -30.87 25.39 5.02
C GLU A 138 -31.27 26.52 5.97
N GLY A 139 -30.79 27.74 5.70
CA GLY A 139 -30.89 28.86 6.63
C GLY A 139 -30.01 28.63 7.87
N ASP A 140 -30.62 28.69 9.06
CA ASP A 140 -29.93 28.43 10.34
C ASP A 140 -30.06 26.97 10.81
N VAL A 141 -30.79 26.13 10.07
CA VAL A 141 -31.08 24.74 10.46
C VAL A 141 -30.21 23.77 9.66
N LEU A 142 -29.57 22.84 10.37
CA LEU A 142 -28.76 21.77 9.76
C LEU A 142 -29.62 20.53 9.55
N ASN A 143 -30.12 20.35 8.33
CA ASN A 143 -30.98 19.24 7.95
C ASN A 143 -30.16 18.05 7.42
N ALA A 144 -30.70 16.84 7.56
CA ALA A 144 -30.12 15.63 6.99
C ALA A 144 -30.95 15.15 5.79
N TYR A 145 -30.27 14.59 4.79
CA TYR A 145 -30.85 14.07 3.56
C TYR A 145 -30.26 12.71 3.26
N ILE A 146 -31.08 11.80 2.75
CA ILE A 146 -30.64 10.50 2.25
C ILE A 146 -30.58 10.57 0.73
N LEU A 147 -29.40 10.29 0.18
CA LEU A 147 -29.18 10.19 -1.25
C LEU A 147 -28.83 8.74 -1.60
N PRO A 148 -29.75 7.96 -2.18
CA PRO A 148 -29.43 6.61 -2.64
C PRO A 148 -28.44 6.67 -3.80
N THR A 149 -27.49 5.75 -3.82
CA THR A 149 -26.51 5.63 -4.91
C THR A 149 -26.18 4.16 -5.10
N SER A 150 -26.00 3.73 -6.35
CA SER A 150 -25.58 2.35 -6.61
C SER A 150 -24.19 2.12 -5.99
N GLY A 151 -23.95 0.94 -5.42
CA GLY A 151 -22.66 0.63 -4.82
C GLY A 151 -21.53 0.69 -5.85
N ARG A 152 -21.82 0.36 -7.11
CA ARG A 152 -20.87 0.51 -8.23
C ARG A 152 -20.47 1.96 -8.46
N ASP A 153 -21.43 2.88 -8.53
CA ASP A 153 -21.16 4.30 -8.75
C ASP A 153 -20.47 4.94 -7.55
N PHE A 154 -20.86 4.53 -6.34
CA PHE A 154 -20.21 4.96 -5.11
C PHE A 154 -18.72 4.56 -5.07
N ARG A 155 -18.42 3.28 -5.33
CA ARG A 155 -17.03 2.79 -5.42
C ARG A 155 -16.26 3.44 -6.56
N LYS A 156 -16.89 3.69 -7.72
CA LYS A 156 -16.27 4.41 -8.83
C LYS A 156 -15.92 5.86 -8.47
N ALA A 157 -16.78 6.55 -7.73
CA ALA A 157 -16.49 7.91 -7.24
C ALA A 157 -15.29 7.91 -6.28
N MET A 158 -15.24 6.97 -5.33
CA MET A 158 -14.09 6.79 -4.44
C MET A 158 -12.81 6.42 -5.21
N GLN A 159 -12.92 5.56 -6.22
CA GLN A 159 -11.80 5.20 -7.10
C GLN A 159 -11.23 6.43 -7.81
N LEU A 160 -12.10 7.30 -8.35
CA LEU A 160 -11.67 8.53 -9.02
C LEU A 160 -10.99 9.50 -8.05
N ASP A 161 -11.50 9.63 -6.82
CA ASP A 161 -10.86 10.45 -5.79
C ASP A 161 -9.50 9.86 -5.36
N ALA A 162 -9.41 8.55 -5.22
CA ALA A 162 -8.16 7.84 -4.95
C ALA A 162 -7.11 8.11 -6.03
N ALA A 163 -7.49 8.06 -7.31
CA ALA A 163 -6.60 8.36 -8.43
C ALA A 163 -6.09 9.81 -8.40
N LYS A 164 -6.96 10.79 -8.09
CA LYS A 164 -6.58 12.21 -8.00
C LYS A 164 -5.55 12.48 -6.89
N ASN A 165 -5.60 11.69 -5.83
CA ASN A 165 -4.75 11.83 -4.66
C ASN A 165 -3.62 10.79 -4.61
N ASN A 166 -3.32 10.13 -5.74
CA ASN A 166 -2.27 9.11 -5.86
C ASN A 166 -2.37 7.97 -4.83
N LYS A 167 -3.59 7.62 -4.40
CA LYS A 167 -3.86 6.47 -3.50
C LYS A 167 -4.08 5.20 -4.33
N TRP A 168 -2.99 4.67 -4.88
CA TRP A 168 -3.02 3.57 -5.84
C TRP A 168 -3.52 2.24 -5.27
N HIS A 169 -3.26 1.92 -4.00
CA HIS A 169 -3.82 0.73 -3.35
C HIS A 169 -5.35 0.81 -3.27
N LEU A 170 -5.90 1.92 -2.79
CA LEU A 170 -7.34 2.12 -2.75
C LEU A 170 -7.97 2.10 -4.15
N TYR A 171 -7.30 2.70 -5.13
CA TYR A 171 -7.68 2.62 -6.53
C TYR A 171 -7.74 1.17 -7.03
N ALA A 172 -6.71 0.35 -6.73
CA ALA A 172 -6.63 -1.06 -7.14
C ALA A 172 -7.73 -1.91 -6.50
N ILE A 173 -8.06 -1.69 -5.22
CA ILE A 173 -9.19 -2.36 -4.55
C ILE A 173 -10.49 -2.10 -5.31
N PHE A 174 -10.81 -0.83 -5.59
CA PHE A 174 -12.05 -0.51 -6.28
C PHE A 174 -12.03 -0.95 -7.74
N GLN A 175 -10.90 -0.87 -8.42
CA GLN A 175 -10.75 -1.41 -9.77
C GLN A 175 -11.04 -2.91 -9.82
N HIS A 176 -10.50 -3.68 -8.87
CA HIS A 176 -10.77 -5.11 -8.74
C HIS A 176 -12.28 -5.38 -8.53
N THR A 177 -12.96 -4.58 -7.71
CA THR A 177 -14.39 -4.79 -7.43
C THR A 177 -15.33 -4.38 -8.56
N VAL A 178 -14.93 -3.38 -9.37
CA VAL A 178 -15.74 -2.86 -10.47
C VAL A 178 -15.46 -3.62 -11.77
N ASN A 179 -14.26 -4.20 -11.91
CA ASN A 179 -13.84 -4.95 -13.08
C ASN A 179 -12.91 -6.11 -12.67
N ALA A 180 -13.51 -7.24 -12.29
CA ALA A 180 -12.86 -8.42 -11.72
C ALA A 180 -11.80 -9.10 -12.62
N GLY A 181 -11.59 -8.65 -13.85
CA GLY A 181 -10.53 -9.13 -14.75
C GLY A 181 -9.30 -8.22 -14.87
N ALA A 182 -9.37 -6.97 -14.38
CA ALA A 182 -8.29 -6.00 -14.62
C ALA A 182 -7.18 -6.02 -13.56
N VAL A 183 -7.47 -6.53 -12.35
CA VAL A 183 -6.52 -6.56 -11.23
C VAL A 183 -6.48 -7.97 -10.65
N PRO A 184 -5.33 -8.67 -10.69
CA PRO A 184 -5.18 -10.00 -10.11
C PRO A 184 -5.43 -9.98 -8.59
N TRP A 185 -5.86 -11.13 -8.05
CA TRP A 185 -6.07 -11.29 -6.60
C TRP A 185 -4.82 -10.97 -5.78
N GLN A 186 -3.61 -11.27 -6.29
CA GLN A 186 -2.37 -10.92 -5.59
C GLN A 186 -2.28 -9.42 -5.32
N VAL A 187 -2.58 -8.58 -6.32
CA VAL A 187 -2.55 -7.11 -6.21
C VAL A 187 -3.71 -6.61 -5.34
N ALA A 188 -4.90 -7.22 -5.47
CA ALA A 188 -6.06 -6.84 -4.67
C ALA A 188 -5.84 -7.15 -3.17
N ILE A 189 -5.35 -8.35 -2.83
CA ILE A 189 -5.02 -8.75 -1.46
C ILE A 189 -3.94 -7.83 -0.90
N HIS A 190 -2.88 -7.57 -1.67
CA HIS A 190 -1.84 -6.64 -1.28
C HIS A 190 -2.39 -5.26 -0.91
N ALA A 191 -3.20 -4.69 -1.80
CA ALA A 191 -3.80 -3.38 -1.61
C ALA A 191 -4.75 -3.35 -0.41
N LEU A 192 -5.54 -4.40 -0.20
CA LEU A 192 -6.40 -4.56 0.97
C LEU A 192 -5.61 -4.54 2.28
N VAL A 193 -4.50 -5.29 2.34
CA VAL A 193 -3.65 -5.33 3.54
C VAL A 193 -3.03 -3.96 3.82
N VAL A 194 -2.44 -3.32 2.80
CA VAL A 194 -1.82 -2.00 2.96
C VAL A 194 -2.85 -0.96 3.41
N GLU A 195 -4.03 -0.93 2.81
CA GLU A 195 -5.08 0.02 3.20
C GLU A 195 -5.65 -0.28 4.59
N ALA A 196 -5.78 -1.55 4.99
CA ALA A 196 -6.22 -1.90 6.34
C ALA A 196 -5.21 -1.43 7.40
N ILE A 197 -3.91 -1.62 7.18
CA ILE A 197 -2.86 -1.16 8.10
C ILE A 197 -2.87 0.37 8.21
N ARG A 198 -2.97 1.09 7.08
CA ARG A 198 -3.06 2.56 7.08
C ARG A 198 -4.25 3.10 7.85
N ARG A 199 -5.40 2.44 7.70
CA ARG A 199 -6.64 2.84 8.39
C ARG A 199 -6.56 2.56 9.89
N ASP A 200 -5.92 1.46 10.25
CA ASP A 200 -5.64 1.13 11.65
C ASP A 200 -4.68 2.17 12.28
N GLU A 201 -3.64 2.58 11.55
CA GLU A 201 -2.73 3.64 11.97
C GLU A 201 -3.43 5.01 12.08
N ALA A 202 -4.29 5.38 11.13
CA ALA A 202 -5.09 6.60 11.20
C ALA A 202 -6.03 6.61 12.42
N GLY A 203 -6.45 5.43 12.86
CA GLY A 203 -7.19 5.22 14.10
C GLY A 203 -6.33 5.23 15.37
N GLY A 204 -5.00 5.38 15.26
CA GLY A 204 -4.06 5.29 16.38
C GLY A 204 -3.92 3.87 16.93
N PHE A 205 -4.10 2.85 16.11
CA PHE A 205 -4.07 1.42 16.49
C PHE A 205 -5.10 1.03 17.56
N LEU A 206 -6.14 1.84 17.79
CA LEU A 206 -7.18 1.57 18.79
C LEU A 206 -7.98 0.30 18.46
N GLU A 207 -8.14 -0.02 17.18
CA GLU A 207 -8.90 -1.17 16.68
C GLU A 207 -7.99 -2.30 16.18
N HIS A 208 -6.69 -2.24 16.48
CA HIS A 208 -5.67 -3.11 15.90
C HIS A 208 -5.96 -4.60 16.05
N LYS A 209 -6.54 -5.01 17.19
CA LYS A 209 -6.97 -6.40 17.44
C LYS A 209 -7.97 -6.95 16.41
N PHE A 210 -8.62 -6.09 15.62
CA PHE A 210 -9.58 -6.47 14.60
C PHE A 210 -9.02 -6.44 13.17
N LEU A 211 -7.72 -6.13 12.98
CA LEU A 211 -7.11 -5.99 11.65
C LEU A 211 -7.35 -7.21 10.75
N GLY A 212 -6.97 -8.41 11.19
CA GLY A 212 -7.24 -9.65 10.45
C GLY A 212 -8.74 -9.90 10.25
N LYS A 213 -9.56 -9.66 11.26
CA LYS A 213 -11.02 -9.86 11.20
C LYS A 213 -11.69 -8.95 10.19
N ALA A 214 -11.27 -7.70 10.07
CA ALA A 214 -11.75 -6.76 9.07
C ALA A 214 -11.46 -7.27 7.64
N LEU A 215 -10.31 -7.93 7.45
CA LEU A 215 -9.91 -8.48 6.15
C LEU A 215 -10.54 -9.84 5.83
N ASN A 216 -10.90 -10.65 6.84
CA ASN A 216 -11.35 -12.03 6.65
C ASN A 216 -12.46 -12.19 5.60
N GLY A 217 -13.48 -11.33 5.61
CA GLY A 217 -14.58 -11.41 4.65
C GLY A 217 -14.27 -10.87 3.24
N LEU A 218 -13.11 -10.22 3.06
CA LEU A 218 -12.71 -9.62 1.78
C LEU A 218 -11.76 -10.52 0.98
N LEU A 219 -11.19 -11.54 1.61
CA LEU A 219 -10.24 -12.46 0.97
C LEU A 219 -10.94 -13.66 0.30
N PRO A 220 -10.33 -14.27 -0.73
CA PRO A 220 -10.88 -15.44 -1.40
C PRO A 220 -11.10 -16.64 -0.47
N ARG A 221 -10.10 -16.93 0.38
CA ARG A 221 -10.20 -17.97 1.41
C ARG A 221 -10.36 -17.30 2.76
N ARG A 222 -11.36 -17.76 3.50
CA ARG A 222 -11.78 -17.18 4.77
C ARG A 222 -11.50 -18.15 5.90
N ALA A 223 -11.04 -17.62 7.02
CA ALA A 223 -10.99 -18.33 8.28
C ALA A 223 -12.38 -18.42 8.92
N ARG A 224 -12.59 -19.43 9.76
CA ARG A 224 -13.72 -19.40 10.70
C ARG A 224 -13.41 -18.37 11.77
N LEU A 225 -14.42 -17.61 12.19
CA LEU A 225 -14.24 -16.57 13.22
C LEU A 225 -13.71 -17.11 14.56
N GLN A 226 -13.95 -18.38 14.86
CA GLN A 226 -13.48 -19.06 16.07
C GLN A 226 -11.97 -19.31 16.05
N ASP A 227 -11.39 -19.40 14.85
CA ASP A 227 -9.96 -19.64 14.67
C ASP A 227 -9.15 -18.33 14.67
N LEU A 228 -9.84 -17.18 14.61
CA LEU A 228 -9.24 -15.84 14.71
C LEU A 228 -9.22 -15.38 16.18
N GLY A 229 -8.02 -15.10 16.68
CA GLY A 229 -7.74 -14.81 18.08
C GLY A 229 -7.99 -13.34 18.47
N ASN A 230 -7.09 -12.83 19.31
CA ASN A 230 -7.14 -11.45 19.83
C ASN A 230 -5.98 -10.57 19.31
N SER A 231 -5.08 -11.14 18.51
CA SER A 231 -3.95 -10.42 17.93
C SER A 231 -4.23 -10.18 16.45
N GLY A 232 -4.48 -8.92 16.08
CA GLY A 232 -4.78 -8.56 14.70
C GLY A 232 -3.67 -8.91 13.73
N TRP A 233 -2.40 -8.84 14.17
CA TRP A 233 -1.24 -9.28 13.38
C TRP A 233 -1.18 -10.80 13.20
N ALA A 234 -1.43 -11.58 14.24
CA ALA A 234 -1.42 -13.05 14.14
C ALA A 234 -2.58 -13.54 13.26
N ASP A 235 -3.75 -12.92 13.42
CA ASP A 235 -4.91 -13.17 12.57
C ASP A 235 -4.59 -12.84 11.11
N LEU A 236 -3.93 -11.70 10.85
CA LEU A 236 -3.50 -11.31 9.51
C LEU A 236 -2.50 -12.31 8.92
N SER A 237 -1.45 -12.70 9.65
CA SER A 237 -0.46 -13.65 9.12
C SER A 237 -1.10 -14.98 8.75
N TRP A 238 -1.97 -15.50 9.63
CA TRP A 238 -2.67 -16.75 9.38
C TRP A 238 -3.66 -16.66 8.19
N LEU A 239 -4.34 -15.52 8.03
CA LEU A 239 -5.20 -15.27 6.87
C LEU A 239 -4.41 -15.22 5.55
N LEU A 240 -3.20 -14.66 5.57
CA LEU A 240 -2.35 -14.61 4.39
C LEU A 240 -1.77 -15.99 4.04
N GLU A 241 -1.42 -16.78 5.05
CA GLU A 241 -1.05 -18.19 4.87
C GLU A 241 -2.18 -18.99 4.22
N LEU A 242 -3.41 -18.83 4.72
CA LEU A 242 -4.59 -19.47 4.14
C LEU A 242 -4.77 -19.10 2.66
N ASN A 243 -4.40 -17.88 2.28
CA ASN A 243 -4.49 -17.33 0.93
C ASN A 243 -3.20 -17.46 0.11
N GLN A 244 -2.24 -18.33 0.48
CA GLN A 244 -0.98 -18.51 -0.26
C GLN A 244 -1.14 -18.86 -1.75
N GLY A 245 -2.25 -19.50 -2.13
CA GLY A 245 -2.56 -19.77 -3.54
C GLY A 245 -2.91 -18.52 -4.37
N PHE A 246 -3.19 -17.40 -3.71
CA PHE A 246 -3.54 -16.11 -4.31
C PHE A 246 -2.57 -14.98 -3.94
N TYR A 247 -1.79 -15.17 -2.86
CA TYR A 247 -0.96 -14.13 -2.27
C TYR A 247 0.38 -14.68 -1.79
N ASN A 248 1.47 -14.09 -2.25
CA ASN A 248 2.79 -14.42 -1.75
C ASN A 248 3.08 -13.58 -0.49
N ALA A 249 3.23 -14.19 0.69
CA ALA A 249 3.53 -13.47 1.94
C ALA A 249 4.84 -12.66 1.86
N VAL A 250 5.78 -13.08 1.01
CA VAL A 250 7.02 -12.35 0.70
C VAL A 250 6.71 -11.02 0.01
N SER A 251 5.63 -10.95 -0.78
CA SER A 251 5.16 -9.69 -1.36
C SER A 251 4.73 -8.69 -0.29
N LEU A 252 4.20 -9.15 0.86
CA LEU A 252 3.91 -8.25 1.98
C LEU A 252 5.20 -7.74 2.61
N ALA A 253 6.15 -8.65 2.86
CA ALA A 253 7.45 -8.32 3.42
C ALA A 253 8.18 -7.25 2.61
N SER A 254 8.09 -7.33 1.28
CA SER A 254 8.77 -6.40 0.37
C SER A 254 8.19 -4.99 0.33
N VAL A 255 7.00 -4.75 0.90
CA VAL A 255 6.39 -3.41 0.96
C VAL A 255 6.22 -2.90 2.38
N CYS A 256 6.54 -3.72 3.37
CA CYS A 256 6.58 -3.31 4.76
C CYS A 256 8.02 -3.00 5.14
N SER A 257 8.20 -1.99 5.99
CA SER A 257 9.47 -1.78 6.67
C SER A 257 9.76 -2.97 7.58
N ILE A 258 11.00 -3.10 8.03
CA ILE A 258 11.31 -3.97 9.17
C ILE A 258 10.67 -3.33 10.41
N ALA A 259 10.11 -4.15 11.31
CA ALA A 259 9.53 -3.65 12.56
C ALA A 259 10.61 -2.95 13.40
N GLU A 260 10.32 -1.74 13.89
CA GLU A 260 11.20 -1.03 14.81
C GLU A 260 10.86 -1.46 16.25
N GLY A 261 11.77 -2.17 16.92
CA GLY A 261 11.67 -2.50 18.36
C GLY A 261 11.53 -3.99 18.69
N ASP A 262 11.27 -4.27 19.98
CA ASP A 262 11.25 -5.61 20.61
C ASP A 262 9.93 -6.38 20.39
N SER A 263 9.06 -5.90 19.50
CA SER A 263 7.84 -6.62 19.14
C SER A 263 8.20 -7.85 18.31
N ALA A 264 7.74 -9.04 18.73
CA ALA A 264 7.93 -10.32 18.05
C ALA A 264 7.33 -10.43 16.62
N SER A 265 6.98 -9.30 15.98
CA SER A 265 6.52 -9.21 14.61
C SER A 265 7.69 -8.82 13.71
N TRP A 266 7.97 -9.62 12.69
CA TRP A 266 8.95 -9.30 11.64
C TRP A 266 8.41 -8.25 10.64
N LEU A 267 7.11 -7.96 10.67
CA LEU A 267 6.44 -7.01 9.78
C LEU A 267 6.38 -5.61 10.41
N GLY A 268 6.99 -4.62 9.78
CA GLY A 268 6.89 -3.20 10.13
C GLY A 268 5.83 -2.45 9.31
N LYS A 269 5.91 -1.12 9.32
CA LYS A 269 4.90 -0.25 8.69
C LYS A 269 4.97 -0.35 7.16
N PRO A 270 3.84 -0.30 6.44
CA PRO A 270 3.86 -0.19 4.98
C PRO A 270 4.71 1.00 4.53
N ILE A 271 5.53 0.81 3.50
CA ILE A 271 6.32 1.87 2.88
C ILE A 271 5.34 2.84 2.23
N ASP A 272 5.43 4.12 2.60
CA ASP A 272 4.57 5.14 2.03
C ASP A 272 4.95 5.44 0.57
N PRO A 273 3.96 5.54 -0.33
CA PRO A 273 4.17 5.93 -1.71
C PRO A 273 4.63 7.38 -1.72
N THR A 274 5.90 7.58 -2.03
CA THR A 274 6.49 8.87 -2.37
C THR A 274 6.56 9.00 -3.89
N ALA A 275 6.81 10.21 -4.38
CA ALA A 275 7.00 10.43 -5.82
C ALA A 275 8.11 9.49 -6.35
N GLY A 276 7.76 8.65 -7.32
CA GLY A 276 8.64 7.59 -7.86
C GLY A 276 8.36 6.17 -7.34
N ASN A 277 7.70 6.04 -6.19
CA ASN A 277 7.37 4.76 -5.52
C ASN A 277 5.86 4.53 -5.43
N GLU A 278 5.09 5.27 -6.22
CA GLU A 278 3.65 5.36 -6.11
C GLU A 278 2.95 4.06 -6.51
N ARG A 279 3.59 3.27 -7.38
CA ARG A 279 3.11 1.97 -7.88
C ARG A 279 4.06 0.85 -7.50
N LEU A 280 4.55 0.84 -6.26
CA LEU A 280 5.37 -0.26 -5.76
C LEU A 280 4.62 -1.58 -5.97
N GLU A 281 5.10 -2.35 -6.94
CA GLU A 281 4.66 -3.73 -7.13
C GLU A 281 5.70 -4.64 -6.47
N PRO A 282 5.25 -5.59 -5.63
CA PRO A 282 6.16 -6.46 -4.93
C PRO A 282 6.80 -7.48 -5.89
N VAL A 283 8.04 -7.23 -6.31
CA VAL A 283 8.88 -8.22 -7.00
C VAL A 283 9.71 -8.94 -5.95
N ALA A 284 9.10 -9.90 -5.27
CA ALA A 284 9.75 -10.62 -4.19
C ALA A 284 9.73 -12.12 -4.45
N THR A 285 10.92 -12.73 -4.48
CA THR A 285 11.10 -14.19 -4.57
C THR A 285 11.76 -14.65 -3.28
N ALA A 286 11.09 -15.53 -2.53
CA ALA A 286 11.76 -16.25 -1.46
C ALA A 286 12.47 -17.46 -2.05
N PHE A 287 13.71 -17.66 -1.62
CA PHE A 287 14.44 -18.88 -1.89
C PHE A 287 14.56 -19.64 -0.56
N PRO A 288 14.17 -20.93 -0.51
CA PRO A 288 14.39 -21.72 0.68
C PRO A 288 15.91 -21.82 0.93
N ILE A 289 16.36 -21.40 2.10
CA ILE A 289 17.74 -21.62 2.53
C ILE A 289 17.71 -22.82 3.49
N SER A 290 18.45 -23.88 3.16
CA SER A 290 18.73 -24.96 4.10
C SER A 290 19.84 -24.51 5.05
N THR A 291 19.52 -24.36 6.33
CA THR A 291 20.50 -24.10 7.38
C THR A 291 20.95 -25.42 8.00
N SER A 292 22.02 -25.99 7.43
CA SER A 292 22.77 -27.19 7.88
C SER A 292 22.10 -28.57 7.69
N GLU A 293 22.94 -29.60 7.60
CA GLU A 293 22.59 -30.99 7.19
C GLU A 293 21.75 -31.78 8.20
N THR A 294 21.39 -31.22 9.36
CA THR A 294 20.72 -31.99 10.43
C THR A 294 19.35 -31.47 10.87
N GLU A 295 18.95 -30.25 10.53
CA GLU A 295 17.60 -29.73 10.81
C GLU A 295 17.06 -28.91 9.63
N THR A 296 16.04 -29.47 8.98
CA THR A 296 15.33 -28.84 7.85
C THR A 296 14.25 -27.89 8.35
N ASP A 297 14.64 -26.77 8.94
CA ASP A 297 13.73 -25.64 9.10
C ASP A 297 13.93 -24.68 7.91
N PRO A 298 12.96 -24.56 6.99
CA PRO A 298 13.07 -23.62 5.89
C PRO A 298 13.01 -22.19 6.44
N VAL A 299 14.16 -21.50 6.48
CA VAL A 299 14.21 -20.11 6.91
C VAL A 299 13.85 -19.20 5.73
N LEU A 300 12.83 -18.36 5.92
CA LEU A 300 12.44 -17.33 4.97
C LEU A 300 13.47 -16.20 4.97
N ALA A 301 14.37 -16.17 3.99
CA ALA A 301 15.29 -15.06 3.80
C ALA A 301 14.64 -13.97 2.94
N ILE A 302 14.08 -12.95 3.60
CA ILE A 302 13.70 -11.71 2.94
C ILE A 302 14.92 -10.80 2.94
N ILE A 303 15.55 -10.64 1.78
CA ILE A 303 16.52 -9.56 1.56
C ILE A 303 15.70 -8.26 1.57
N GLY A 304 16.11 -7.29 2.39
CA GLY A 304 15.33 -6.08 2.68
C GLY A 304 14.74 -5.41 1.44
N ALA A 305 13.55 -4.83 1.60
CA ALA A 305 12.84 -4.16 0.53
C ALA A 305 13.69 -3.04 -0.09
N GLU A 306 14.15 -3.23 -1.32
CA GLU A 306 14.77 -2.18 -2.12
C GLU A 306 13.75 -1.65 -3.12
N THR A 307 13.54 -0.33 -3.13
CA THR A 307 12.70 0.26 -4.16
C THR A 307 13.48 0.33 -5.48
N LEU A 308 13.02 -0.43 -6.48
CA LEU A 308 13.61 -0.46 -7.80
C LEU A 308 12.96 0.59 -8.71
N GLY A 309 13.69 1.67 -9.01
CA GLY A 309 13.25 2.67 -9.97
C GLY A 309 13.27 2.12 -11.40
N LEU A 310 12.11 2.05 -12.06
CA LEU A 310 12.01 1.66 -13.47
C LEU A 310 12.41 2.84 -14.37
N ARG A 311 13.45 2.67 -15.17
CA ARG A 311 13.86 3.67 -16.17
C ARG A 311 12.95 3.58 -17.39
N GLN A 312 12.30 4.68 -17.75
CA GLN A 312 11.49 4.75 -18.97
C GLN A 312 12.38 4.85 -20.21
N LYS A 313 12.39 3.77 -21.01
CA LYS A 313 12.73 3.71 -22.44
C LYS A 313 14.12 4.16 -22.89
N ARG A 314 15.03 4.59 -22.01
CA ARG A 314 16.36 5.07 -22.43
C ARG A 314 17.48 4.51 -21.57
N LEU A 315 18.38 3.77 -22.22
CA LEU A 315 19.69 3.41 -21.67
C LEU A 315 20.50 4.70 -21.51
N LYS A 316 21.08 4.91 -20.32
CA LYS A 316 21.97 6.06 -20.04
C LYS A 316 23.41 5.65 -20.31
N ARG A 317 24.21 6.60 -20.80
CA ARG A 317 25.67 6.45 -20.87
C ARG A 317 26.26 6.54 -19.47
N ASP A 318 27.24 5.67 -19.19
CA ASP A 318 27.95 5.66 -17.91
C ASP A 318 28.99 6.77 -17.90
N ALA A 319 28.66 7.92 -17.29
CA ALA A 319 29.59 9.05 -17.15
C ALA A 319 30.90 8.67 -16.44
N TRP A 320 30.92 7.56 -15.68
CA TRP A 320 32.08 7.04 -14.97
C TRP A 320 32.62 5.74 -15.60
N GLY A 321 32.41 5.56 -16.90
CA GLY A 321 32.73 4.34 -17.63
C GLY A 321 34.18 3.86 -17.48
N LEU A 322 35.14 4.78 -17.36
CA LEU A 322 36.57 4.47 -17.15
C LEU A 322 36.82 3.78 -15.80
N TYR A 323 35.97 4.02 -14.81
CA TYR A 323 36.12 3.54 -13.45
C TYR A 323 35.32 2.27 -13.17
N ASN A 324 34.13 2.17 -13.73
CA ASN A 324 33.18 1.09 -13.42
C ASN A 324 33.37 -0.15 -14.29
N ASN A 325 33.94 -0.01 -15.50
CA ASN A 325 34.04 -1.13 -16.45
C ASN A 325 35.36 -1.90 -16.30
N LYS A 326 35.26 -3.22 -16.09
CA LYS A 326 36.43 -4.10 -15.92
C LYS A 326 37.36 -4.12 -17.13
N GLU A 327 36.81 -3.98 -18.34
CA GLU A 327 37.57 -3.93 -19.60
C GLU A 327 38.49 -2.70 -19.68
N MET A 328 38.12 -1.62 -19.00
CA MET A 328 38.85 -0.36 -18.99
C MET A 328 39.89 -0.29 -17.87
N ARG A 329 40.08 -1.36 -17.08
CA ARG A 329 41.04 -1.40 -15.97
C ARG A 329 42.47 -1.10 -16.41
N ASN A 330 42.91 -1.68 -17.52
CA ASN A 330 44.27 -1.46 -18.04
C ASN A 330 44.45 -0.03 -18.56
N LEU A 331 43.45 0.49 -19.26
CA LEU A 331 43.44 1.88 -19.74
C LEU A 331 43.43 2.87 -18.59
N LYS A 332 42.65 2.62 -17.53
CA LYS A 332 42.62 3.41 -16.31
C LYS A 332 43.99 3.45 -15.63
N ILE A 333 44.62 2.29 -15.43
CA ILE A 333 45.94 2.21 -14.80
C ILE A 333 46.98 3.00 -15.62
N LEU A 334 46.97 2.82 -16.95
CA LEU A 334 47.87 3.53 -17.85
C LEU A 334 47.63 5.04 -17.83
N ALA A 335 46.37 5.48 -17.91
CA ALA A 335 46.00 6.89 -17.88
C ALA A 335 46.38 7.56 -16.56
N GLN A 336 46.16 6.87 -15.43
CA GLN A 336 46.55 7.36 -14.11
C GLN A 336 48.07 7.44 -13.96
N ALA A 337 48.82 6.47 -14.48
CA ALA A 337 50.28 6.48 -14.45
C ALA A 337 50.87 7.62 -15.31
N ILE A 338 50.30 7.85 -16.50
CA ILE A 338 50.71 8.95 -17.39
C ILE A 338 50.37 10.30 -16.75
N ALA A 339 49.16 10.47 -16.23
CA ALA A 339 48.76 11.71 -15.56
C ALA A 339 49.63 12.01 -14.33
N ALA A 340 49.91 11.00 -13.50
CA ALA A 340 50.78 11.15 -12.32
C ALA A 340 52.21 11.56 -12.70
N SER A 341 52.80 10.94 -13.72
CA SER A 341 54.15 11.28 -14.17
C SER A 341 54.23 12.69 -14.76
N LEU A 342 53.24 13.12 -15.56
CA LEU A 342 53.17 14.47 -16.10
C LEU A 342 52.94 15.54 -15.02
N VAL A 343 52.15 15.24 -13.99
CA VAL A 343 51.97 16.13 -12.83
C VAL A 343 53.30 16.30 -12.07
N ILE A 344 54.04 15.21 -11.81
CA ILE A 344 55.36 15.29 -11.16
C ILE A 344 56.33 16.14 -11.98
N ILE A 345 56.36 15.97 -13.30
CA ILE A 345 57.19 16.77 -14.21
C ILE A 345 56.77 18.25 -14.14
N SER A 346 55.46 18.54 -14.16
CA SER A 346 54.97 19.92 -14.07
C SER A 346 55.39 20.62 -12.78
N ILE A 347 55.35 19.91 -11.64
CA ILE A 347 55.82 20.42 -10.35
C ILE A 347 57.34 20.67 -10.37
N GLY A 348 58.12 19.76 -10.96
CA GLY A 348 59.56 19.95 -11.14
C GLY A 348 59.89 21.20 -11.96
N VAL A 349 59.15 21.46 -13.05
CA VAL A 349 59.31 22.65 -13.90
C VAL A 349 58.92 23.94 -13.15
N LEU A 350 57.88 23.89 -12.30
CA LEU A 350 57.48 25.00 -11.45
C LEU A 350 58.57 25.35 -10.42
N ILE A 351 59.15 24.34 -9.78
CA ILE A 351 60.25 24.51 -8.81
C ILE A 351 61.50 25.06 -9.50
N ALA A 352 61.76 24.66 -10.74
CA ALA A 352 62.87 25.16 -11.55
C ALA A 352 62.69 26.60 -12.06
N GLY A 353 61.58 27.27 -11.72
CA GLY A 353 61.35 28.69 -12.01
C GLY A 353 60.71 29.00 -13.37
N VAL A 354 60.39 27.99 -14.18
CA VAL A 354 59.73 28.19 -15.49
C VAL A 354 58.21 28.11 -15.33
N VAL A 355 57.66 29.11 -14.63
CA VAL A 355 56.26 29.11 -14.15
C VAL A 355 55.25 28.91 -15.28
N GLN A 356 55.40 29.62 -16.40
CA GLN A 356 54.46 29.53 -17.53
C GLN A 356 54.43 28.13 -18.15
N ALA A 357 55.59 27.48 -18.31
CA ALA A 357 55.67 26.13 -18.88
C ALA A 357 55.10 25.08 -17.92
N GLY A 358 55.37 25.21 -16.62
CA GLY A 358 54.82 24.32 -15.59
C GLY A 358 53.30 24.38 -15.52
N ILE A 359 52.71 25.58 -15.53
CA ILE A 359 51.24 25.76 -15.54
C ILE A 359 50.64 25.21 -16.84
N ALA A 360 51.23 25.52 -18.00
CA ALA A 360 50.73 25.04 -19.28
C ALA A 360 50.72 23.51 -19.35
N LEU A 361 51.78 22.85 -18.87
CA LEU A 361 51.89 21.40 -18.84
C LEU A 361 50.85 20.76 -17.91
N TYR A 362 50.60 21.35 -16.74
CA TYR A 362 49.57 20.90 -15.81
C TYR A 362 48.17 20.97 -16.43
N VAL A 363 47.81 22.13 -17.00
CA VAL A 363 46.50 22.34 -17.62
C VAL A 363 46.28 21.40 -18.80
N LEU A 364 47.26 21.23 -19.69
CA LEU A 364 47.17 20.31 -20.82
C LEU A 364 46.97 18.86 -20.38
N THR A 365 47.66 18.45 -19.31
CA THR A 365 47.51 17.10 -18.73
C THR A 365 46.11 16.88 -18.18
N SER A 366 45.56 17.85 -17.43
CA SER A 366 44.19 17.78 -16.91
C SER A 366 43.14 17.74 -18.01
N VAL A 367 43.28 18.59 -19.04
CA VAL A 367 42.36 18.62 -20.19
C VAL A 367 42.38 17.28 -20.92
N PHE A 368 43.56 16.72 -21.19
CA PHE A 368 43.67 15.42 -21.85
C PHE A 368 43.02 14.30 -21.03
N TYR A 369 43.23 14.29 -19.72
CA TYR A 369 42.63 13.30 -18.82
C TYR A 369 41.09 13.41 -18.81
N CYS A 370 40.54 14.62 -18.74
CA CYS A 370 39.09 14.83 -18.82
C CYS A 370 38.49 14.43 -20.18
N ILE A 371 39.20 14.68 -21.29
CA ILE A 371 38.77 14.23 -22.62
C ILE A 371 38.70 12.70 -22.67
N LEU A 372 39.69 12.01 -22.10
CA LEU A 372 39.71 10.55 -22.03
C LEU A 372 38.53 10.02 -21.21
N GLU A 373 38.26 10.60 -20.04
CA GLU A 373 37.09 10.24 -19.21
C GLU A 373 35.78 10.43 -19.95
N LEU A 374 35.60 11.56 -20.64
CA LEU A 374 34.41 11.85 -21.42
C LEU A 374 34.24 10.85 -22.58
N LEU A 375 35.32 10.56 -23.31
CA LEU A 375 35.28 9.59 -24.42
C LEU A 375 34.84 8.22 -23.92
N VAL A 376 35.48 7.70 -22.87
CA VAL A 376 35.10 6.40 -22.30
C VAL A 376 33.68 6.45 -21.71
N GLY A 377 33.30 7.57 -21.12
CA GLY A 377 31.96 7.79 -20.58
C GLY A 377 30.86 7.79 -21.64
N THR A 378 31.18 8.09 -22.90
CA THR A 378 30.24 7.97 -24.03
C THR A 378 30.18 6.58 -24.66
N MET A 379 31.15 5.70 -24.37
CA MET A 379 31.21 4.36 -24.96
C MET A 379 30.34 3.36 -24.21
N TYR A 380 30.33 3.42 -22.88
CA TYR A 380 29.65 2.43 -22.05
C TYR A 380 28.24 2.87 -21.63
N LEU A 381 27.37 1.87 -21.44
CA LEU A 381 26.05 2.07 -20.84
C LEU A 381 26.13 1.87 -19.32
N ASP A 382 25.35 2.67 -18.59
CA ASP A 382 25.14 2.49 -17.17
C ASP A 382 24.26 1.25 -16.94
N ARG A 383 24.85 0.24 -16.27
CA ARG A 383 24.23 -1.05 -15.99
C ARG A 383 23.53 -1.12 -14.64
N ASN A 384 23.49 -0.01 -13.90
CA ASN A 384 22.83 0.04 -12.61
C ASN A 384 21.33 0.37 -12.78
N GLY A 385 20.48 -0.62 -12.55
CA GLY A 385 19.03 -0.46 -12.48
C GLY A 385 18.26 -1.30 -13.51
N TRP A 386 16.93 -1.25 -13.40
CA TRP A 386 16.02 -2.03 -14.23
C TRP A 386 15.44 -1.16 -15.36
N VAL A 387 15.33 -1.75 -16.56
CA VAL A 387 14.78 -1.11 -17.76
C VAL A 387 13.55 -1.87 -18.18
N PHE A 388 12.45 -1.16 -18.39
CA PHE A 388 11.24 -1.75 -18.97
C PHE A 388 11.39 -1.84 -20.50
N LEU A 389 11.29 -3.04 -21.04
CA LEU A 389 11.40 -3.32 -22.46
C LEU A 389 10.01 -3.69 -23.01
N GLU A 390 9.44 -2.82 -23.85
CA GLU A 390 8.16 -3.07 -24.53
C GLU A 390 8.37 -4.02 -25.71
N ASP A 391 7.67 -5.15 -25.71
CA ASP A 391 7.79 -6.20 -26.74
C ASP A 391 7.48 -5.67 -28.15
N GLU A 392 6.53 -4.74 -28.27
CA GLU A 392 6.16 -4.07 -29.53
C GLU A 392 7.33 -3.27 -30.17
N VAL A 393 8.28 -2.79 -29.36
CA VAL A 393 9.40 -1.95 -29.80
C VAL A 393 10.65 -2.78 -30.04
N TRP A 394 10.90 -3.76 -29.17
CA TRP A 394 12.13 -4.54 -29.18
C TRP A 394 11.98 -5.85 -29.98
N GLY A 395 10.81 -6.49 -29.98
CA GLY A 395 10.51 -7.70 -30.76
C GLY A 395 11.37 -8.92 -30.41
N ASP A 396 11.28 -9.97 -31.24
CA ASP A 396 11.92 -11.27 -31.00
C ASP A 396 13.47 -11.24 -31.02
N GLU A 397 14.07 -10.18 -31.58
CA GLU A 397 15.53 -10.02 -31.73
C GLU A 397 16.13 -9.05 -30.68
N LEU A 398 15.64 -9.12 -29.45
CA LEU A 398 16.07 -8.26 -28.34
C LEU A 398 17.60 -8.25 -28.14
N GLU A 399 18.23 -9.42 -28.16
CA GLU A 399 19.69 -9.56 -27.98
C GLU A 399 20.49 -8.90 -29.11
N SER A 400 19.96 -8.98 -30.34
CA SER A 400 20.57 -8.34 -31.51
C SER A 400 20.50 -6.83 -31.39
N LYS A 401 19.31 -6.28 -31.11
CA LYS A 401 19.09 -4.82 -30.97
C LYS A 401 19.82 -4.20 -29.78
N LEU A 402 19.84 -4.86 -28.62
CA LEU A 402 20.64 -4.41 -27.48
C LEU A 402 22.14 -4.55 -27.79
N GLY A 403 22.49 -5.60 -28.50
CA GLY A 403 23.85 -5.86 -28.99
C GLY A 403 24.37 -4.87 -30.03
N GLU A 404 23.49 -4.20 -30.77
CA GLU A 404 23.85 -3.08 -31.65
C GLU A 404 24.18 -1.81 -30.86
N GLN A 405 23.62 -1.66 -29.65
CA GLN A 405 23.84 -0.49 -28.79
C GLN A 405 25.05 -0.65 -27.86
N ASP A 406 25.30 -1.86 -27.35
CA ASP A 406 26.52 -2.25 -26.64
C ASP A 406 26.82 -3.73 -26.92
N ASN A 407 27.97 -4.00 -27.55
CA ASN A 407 28.41 -5.36 -27.90
C ASN A 407 28.48 -6.30 -26.69
N ASN A 408 28.65 -5.76 -25.48
CA ASN A 408 28.68 -6.54 -24.26
C ASN A 408 27.30 -7.06 -23.83
N LEU A 409 26.21 -6.48 -24.36
CA LEU A 409 24.85 -6.98 -24.13
C LEU A 409 24.51 -8.19 -25.01
N ARG A 410 25.30 -8.48 -26.06
CA ARG A 410 25.17 -9.70 -26.89
C ARG A 410 25.47 -11.01 -26.14
N LYS A 411 26.18 -10.92 -25.02
CA LYS A 411 26.71 -12.07 -24.27
C LYS A 411 26.21 -12.17 -22.84
N LEU A 412 25.16 -11.44 -22.47
CA LEU A 412 24.52 -11.57 -21.16
C LEU A 412 23.81 -12.93 -21.10
N THR A 413 24.54 -13.97 -20.71
CA THR A 413 24.10 -15.36 -20.57
C THR A 413 23.00 -15.58 -19.54
N TYR A 414 22.57 -14.54 -18.83
CA TYR A 414 21.48 -14.59 -17.87
C TYR A 414 20.70 -13.27 -17.89
N TRP A 415 19.83 -13.12 -18.88
CA TRP A 415 18.52 -12.57 -18.55
C TRP A 415 17.82 -13.67 -17.78
N GLY A 416 17.32 -13.39 -16.57
CA GLY A 416 16.71 -14.38 -15.68
C GLY A 416 15.81 -15.34 -16.46
N VAL A 417 15.94 -16.64 -16.12
CA VAL A 417 15.32 -17.79 -16.78
C VAL A 417 14.02 -17.41 -17.50
N SER A 418 14.00 -17.66 -18.80
CA SER A 418 12.90 -17.58 -19.75
C SER A 418 11.59 -18.22 -19.26
N SER A 419 10.87 -17.57 -18.34
CA SER A 419 9.61 -18.07 -17.77
C SER A 419 8.36 -17.30 -18.24
N LEU A 420 8.47 -16.40 -19.22
CA LEU A 420 7.32 -15.72 -19.81
C LEU A 420 7.34 -15.71 -21.35
N ARG A 421 7.87 -16.75 -21.99
CA ARG A 421 7.46 -17.10 -23.35
C ARG A 421 6.24 -18.01 -23.25
N GLY A 422 5.11 -17.50 -23.73
CA GLY A 422 3.83 -18.18 -23.72
C GLY A 422 3.93 -19.62 -24.20
N HIS A 423 3.38 -20.52 -23.40
CA HIS A 423 2.90 -21.78 -23.94
C HIS A 423 1.66 -21.49 -24.77
N SER A 424 1.86 -21.39 -26.09
CA SER A 424 0.86 -21.79 -27.05
C SER A 424 0.52 -23.26 -26.79
N ILE A 425 -0.67 -23.50 -26.26
CA ILE A 425 -1.26 -24.83 -26.20
C ILE A 425 -1.65 -25.21 -27.63
N SER A 426 -0.94 -26.18 -28.19
CA SER A 426 -1.51 -27.13 -29.17
C SER A 426 -1.95 -28.37 -28.42
#